data_AF-A0A545TYZ0-F1
#
_entry.id   AF-A0A545TYZ0-F1
#
_cell.length_a   1.000
_cell.length_b   1.000
_cell.length_c   1.000
_cell.angle_alpha   90.00
_cell.angle_beta   90.00
_cell.angle_gamma   90.00
#
_symmetry.space_group_name_H-M   'P 1'
#
loop_
_entity.id
_entity.type
_entity.pdbx_description
1 polymer ?
#
loop_
_entity_poly.entity_id
_entity_poly.type
_entity_poly.pdbx_seq_one_letter_code
_entity_poly.pdbx_strand_id
1 'polypeptide(L)'
;MQKKEVLFVVLGAVLLSNLAIVGTLIAKGFFAGDKTGQVAADIAPDGDEPPGEEADPGAELGLAQVHGVNYLRQISEAMSICEDKFLTATSSIRKSYEFKDSESHFSAAEELYRVFIEYETLWEPNSPPKGFSVVCEVSAVTRAIASYKVLPL
;
A
#
# COMPACT_ATOMS: atom_id res chain seq x y z
N MET A 1 -22.53 38.32 11.33
CA MET A 1 -21.39 37.74 12.08
C MET A 1 -20.13 38.45 11.64
N GLN A 2 -19.47 39.16 12.56
CA GLN A 2 -18.34 40.02 12.23
C GLN A 2 -17.15 39.13 11.86
N LYS A 3 -16.45 39.46 10.76
CA LYS A 3 -15.31 38.69 10.19
C LYS A 3 -14.25 38.27 11.22
N LYS A 4 -14.18 38.96 12.36
CA LYS A 4 -13.30 38.68 13.50
C LYS A 4 -13.66 37.37 14.22
N GLU A 5 -14.93 37.07 14.42
CA GLU A 5 -15.40 35.86 15.12
C GLU A 5 -15.10 34.60 14.30
N VAL A 6 -15.30 34.65 12.99
CA VAL A 6 -15.00 33.54 12.07
C VAL A 6 -13.49 33.24 12.06
N LEU A 7 -12.65 34.28 12.11
CA LEU A 7 -11.20 34.11 12.16
C LEU A 7 -10.77 33.32 13.41
N PHE A 8 -11.31 33.66 14.59
CA PHE A 8 -10.98 32.95 15.83
C PHE A 8 -11.47 31.50 15.84
N VAL A 9 -12.64 31.22 15.26
CA VAL A 9 -13.17 29.86 15.15
C VAL A 9 -12.30 29.00 14.23
N VAL A 10 -11.89 29.54 13.08
CA VAL A 10 -10.99 28.82 12.14
C VAL A 10 -9.63 28.59 12.78
N LEU A 11 -9.05 29.60 13.43
CA LEU A 11 -7.76 29.46 14.10
C LEU A 11 -7.82 28.41 15.23
N GLY A 12 -8.92 28.41 16.00
CA GLY A 12 -9.17 27.44 17.06
C GLY A 12 -9.34 26.01 16.52
N ALA A 13 -10.08 25.83 15.43
CA ALA A 13 -10.26 24.53 14.80
C ALA A 13 -8.94 23.96 14.25
N VAL A 14 -8.10 24.81 13.66
CA VAL A 14 -6.77 24.41 13.18
C VAL A 14 -5.86 24.03 14.34
N LEU A 15 -5.85 24.79 15.44
CA LEU A 15 -5.03 24.46 16.61
C LEU A 15 -5.49 23.17 17.30
N LEU A 16 -6.79 23.00 17.51
CA LEU A 16 -7.36 21.82 18.17
C LEU A 16 -7.17 20.55 17.34
N SER A 17 -7.30 20.62 16.01
CA SER A 17 -7.08 19.46 15.15
C SER A 17 -5.61 18.99 15.18
N ASN A 18 -4.65 19.92 15.14
CA ASN A 18 -3.24 19.56 15.27
C ASN A 18 -2.89 18.98 16.65
N LEU A 19 -3.43 19.54 17.74
CA LEU A 19 -3.24 19.00 19.10
C LEU A 19 -3.87 17.61 19.27
N ALA A 20 -5.05 17.38 18.69
CA ALA A 20 -5.71 16.07 18.73
C ALA A 20 -4.91 15.00 17.98
N ILE A 21 -4.31 15.34 16.84
CA ILE A 21 -3.43 14.43 16.09
C ILE A 21 -2.21 14.06 16.94
N VAL A 22 -1.54 15.03 17.54
CA VAL A 22 -0.36 14.79 18.40
C VAL A 22 -0.74 13.96 19.63
N GLY A 23 -1.85 14.28 20.30
CA GLY A 23 -2.35 13.51 21.45
C GLY A 23 -2.68 12.06 21.09
N THR A 24 -3.29 11.84 19.92
CA THR A 24 -3.59 10.49 19.43
C THR A 24 -2.32 9.71 19.08
N LEU A 25 -1.30 10.37 18.52
CA LEU A 25 -0.01 9.76 18.23
C LEU A 25 0.77 9.40 19.51
N ILE A 26 0.68 10.23 20.56
CA ILE A 26 1.26 9.94 21.88
C ILE A 26 0.53 8.76 22.54
N ALA A 27 -0.80 8.76 22.55
CA ALA A 27 -1.60 7.66 23.11
C ALA A 27 -1.38 6.33 22.38
N LYS A 28 -1.14 6.37 21.05
CA LYS A 28 -0.79 5.20 20.24
C LYS A 28 0.68 4.79 20.35
N GLY A 29 1.48 5.47 21.16
CA GLY A 29 2.87 5.08 21.44
C GLY A 29 3.86 5.35 20.30
N PHE A 30 3.53 6.20 19.33
CA PHE A 30 4.41 6.49 18.18
C PHE A 30 5.76 7.15 18.57
N PHE A 31 5.85 7.70 19.78
CA PHE A 31 7.06 8.37 20.30
C PHE A 31 7.74 7.63 21.46
N ALA A 32 7.42 6.35 21.68
CA ALA A 32 8.06 5.52 22.71
C ALA A 32 9.49 5.10 22.32
N GLY A 33 10.37 6.09 22.14
CA GLY A 33 11.82 5.93 22.08
C GLY A 33 12.44 6.73 23.22
N ASP A 34 12.79 6.02 24.30
CA ASP A 34 13.64 6.42 25.43
C ASP A 34 13.48 7.84 26.00
N LYS A 35 12.62 7.97 27.03
CA LYS A 35 12.99 8.40 28.40
C LYS A 35 11.75 8.54 29.30
N THR A 36 11.69 7.69 30.31
CA THR A 36 10.98 7.91 31.58
C THR A 36 11.26 9.30 32.15
N GLY A 37 10.21 10.03 32.59
CA GLY A 37 10.41 11.30 33.30
C GLY A 37 9.16 12.15 33.57
N GLN A 38 8.17 11.59 34.26
CA GLN A 38 7.46 12.25 35.37
C GLN A 38 6.88 13.68 35.16
N VAL A 39 5.56 13.76 34.94
CA VAL A 39 4.67 14.57 35.80
C VAL A 39 3.43 13.73 36.08
N ALA A 40 3.41 13.12 37.26
CA ALA A 40 2.21 12.58 37.88
C ALA A 40 1.36 13.74 38.40
N ALA A 41 0.04 13.61 38.36
CA ALA A 41 -0.83 13.67 39.56
C ALA A 41 -2.30 13.78 39.14
N ASP A 42 -3.09 12.85 39.68
CA ASP A 42 -4.52 12.92 40.03
C ASP A 42 -5.51 13.40 38.96
N ILE A 43 -6.50 12.60 38.55
CA ILE A 43 -7.60 12.12 39.39
C ILE A 43 -8.13 10.78 38.84
N ALA A 44 -8.15 9.76 39.69
CA ALA A 44 -9.22 8.76 39.79
C ALA A 44 -9.83 8.92 41.20
N PRO A 45 -11.04 8.44 41.57
CA PRO A 45 -11.83 7.35 40.97
C PRO A 45 -13.37 7.56 40.99
N ASP A 46 -14.09 6.55 40.50
CA ASP A 46 -15.47 6.07 40.82
C ASP A 46 -16.07 5.54 39.50
N GLY A 47 -16.26 4.25 39.23
CA GLY A 47 -16.56 3.14 40.12
C GLY A 47 -18.00 2.69 39.87
N ASP A 48 -18.23 1.82 38.86
CA ASP A 48 -19.25 0.76 38.86
C ASP A 48 -19.20 -0.06 37.54
N GLU A 49 -18.66 -1.27 37.64
CA GLU A 49 -18.80 -2.45 36.74
C GLU A 49 -19.91 -3.37 37.34
N PRO A 50 -20.35 -4.53 36.75
CA PRO A 50 -20.43 -5.06 35.36
C PRO A 50 -21.84 -5.78 35.18
N PRO A 51 -22.11 -6.88 34.41
CA PRO A 51 -21.40 -7.62 33.33
C PRO A 51 -22.25 -7.97 32.08
N GLY A 52 -21.63 -8.52 31.03
CA GLY A 52 -22.34 -9.03 29.84
C GLY A 52 -21.42 -9.52 28.71
N GLU A 53 -20.65 -10.56 29.01
CA GLU A 53 -19.86 -11.42 28.13
C GLU A 53 -20.70 -12.00 26.96
N GLU A 54 -20.20 -11.92 25.73
CA GLU A 54 -20.13 -13.08 24.83
C GLU A 54 -19.00 -12.86 23.82
N ALA A 55 -18.09 -13.83 23.82
CA ALA A 55 -16.88 -13.89 23.03
C ALA A 55 -17.19 -14.29 21.59
N ASP A 56 -16.46 -13.70 20.64
CA ASP A 56 -16.10 -14.41 19.41
C ASP A 56 -14.57 -14.63 19.42
N PRO A 57 -14.09 -15.79 19.91
CA PRO A 57 -12.70 -16.17 19.85
C PRO A 57 -12.44 -16.78 18.47
N GLY A 58 -12.20 -15.94 17.47
CA GLY A 58 -12.29 -16.44 16.10
C GLY A 58 -11.55 -15.73 14.97
N ALA A 59 -10.59 -14.83 15.22
CA ALA A 59 -9.68 -14.39 14.14
C ALA A 59 -8.41 -13.66 14.62
N GLU A 60 -7.71 -14.14 15.65
CA GLU A 60 -6.25 -13.95 15.64
C GLU A 60 -5.68 -14.99 14.68
N LEU A 61 -5.18 -14.55 13.51
CA LEU A 61 -4.06 -15.17 12.78
C LEU A 61 -3.83 -14.43 11.46
N GLY A 62 -2.77 -13.64 11.39
CA GLY A 62 -2.33 -13.06 10.12
C GLY A 62 -1.25 -12.00 10.25
N LEU A 63 -0.16 -12.33 10.94
CA LEU A 63 1.18 -11.74 10.81
C LEU A 63 1.23 -10.29 10.27
N ALA A 64 1.31 -9.32 11.16
CA ALA A 64 2.01 -8.08 10.84
C ALA A 64 3.51 -8.42 10.69
N GLN A 65 3.89 -9.06 9.58
CA GLN A 65 5.28 -9.07 9.15
C GLN A 65 5.65 -7.61 8.96
N VAL A 66 6.50 -7.10 9.85
CA VAL A 66 7.11 -5.78 9.72
C VAL A 66 8.03 -5.87 8.52
N HIS A 67 7.45 -5.74 7.33
CA HIS A 67 8.24 -5.68 6.12
C HIS A 67 9.00 -4.35 6.11
N GLY A 68 10.29 -4.40 5.79
CA GLY A 68 11.18 -3.24 5.86
C GLY A 68 10.72 -2.07 4.98
N VAL A 69 11.35 -0.91 5.14
CA VAL A 69 10.99 0.36 4.48
C VAL A 69 10.93 0.27 2.94
N ASN A 70 11.57 -0.75 2.35
CA ASN A 70 11.57 -1.03 0.91
C ASN A 70 10.60 -2.14 0.46
N TYR A 71 9.71 -2.60 1.32
CA TYR A 71 8.75 -3.61 0.92
C TYR A 71 7.68 -3.05 0.00
N LEU A 72 7.26 -3.87 -0.97
CA LEU A 72 6.28 -3.56 -1.97
C LEU A 72 4.93 -4.09 -1.48
N ARG A 73 4.03 -3.19 -1.09
CA ARG A 73 2.78 -3.54 -0.38
C ARG A 73 1.59 -3.76 -1.29
N GLN A 74 1.66 -3.27 -2.54
CA GLN A 74 0.53 -3.25 -3.45
C GLN A 74 0.95 -3.78 -4.82
N ILE A 75 0.06 -4.55 -5.46
CA ILE A 75 0.33 -5.08 -6.81
C ILE A 75 0.46 -3.98 -7.86
N SER A 76 -0.21 -2.83 -7.67
CA SER A 76 -0.11 -1.66 -8.54
C SER A 76 1.32 -1.14 -8.67
N GLU A 77 2.09 -1.12 -7.58
CA GLU A 77 3.51 -0.74 -7.61
C GLU A 77 4.34 -1.75 -8.43
N ALA A 78 4.03 -3.04 -8.32
CA ALA A 78 4.70 -4.08 -9.10
C ALA A 78 4.32 -3.97 -10.59
N MET A 79 3.05 -3.65 -10.89
CA MET A 79 2.58 -3.38 -12.24
C MET A 79 3.35 -2.22 -12.87
N SER A 80 3.51 -1.10 -12.16
CA SER A 80 4.29 0.04 -12.67
C SER A 80 5.75 -0.32 -12.98
N ILE A 81 6.40 -1.09 -12.11
CA ILE A 81 7.78 -1.57 -12.35
C ILE A 81 7.85 -2.45 -13.59
N CYS A 82 6.88 -3.35 -13.77
CA CYS A 82 6.80 -4.20 -14.95
C CYS A 82 6.47 -3.41 -16.23
N GLU A 83 5.61 -2.39 -16.13
CA GLU A 83 5.25 -1.47 -17.21
C GLU A 83 6.49 -0.74 -17.73
N ASP A 84 7.27 -0.12 -16.84
CA ASP A 84 8.48 0.61 -17.21
C ASP A 84 9.46 -0.26 -17.99
N LYS A 85 9.70 -1.49 -17.51
CA LYS A 85 10.55 -2.45 -18.22
C LYS A 85 9.94 -2.86 -19.55
N PHE A 86 8.63 -3.12 -19.60
CA PHE A 86 7.93 -3.49 -20.81
C PHE A 86 8.03 -2.39 -21.87
N LEU A 87 7.69 -1.15 -21.52
CA LEU A 87 7.75 0.01 -22.40
C LEU A 87 9.17 0.24 -22.91
N THR A 88 10.18 0.09 -22.06
CA THR A 88 11.58 0.20 -22.45
C THR A 88 11.97 -0.90 -23.45
N ALA A 89 11.65 -2.16 -23.14
CA ALA A 89 12.00 -3.32 -23.95
C ALA A 89 11.32 -3.35 -25.32
N THR A 90 10.16 -2.71 -25.45
CA THR A 90 9.32 -2.75 -26.65
C THR A 90 9.14 -1.36 -27.28
N SER A 91 9.97 -0.38 -26.91
CA SER A 91 9.86 1.02 -27.34
C SER A 91 9.86 1.23 -28.87
N SER A 92 10.46 0.30 -29.62
CA SER A 92 10.53 0.34 -31.08
C SER A 92 9.28 -0.19 -31.80
N ILE A 93 8.35 -0.84 -31.08
CA ILE A 93 7.21 -1.55 -31.67
C ILE A 93 5.91 -0.82 -31.32
N ARG A 94 5.09 -0.54 -32.35
CA ARG A 94 3.72 -0.06 -32.21
C ARG A 94 2.81 -1.19 -31.74
N LYS A 95 2.16 -1.01 -30.60
CA LYS A 95 1.42 -2.06 -29.90
C LYS A 95 0.31 -1.50 -29.03
N SER A 96 -0.71 -2.31 -28.80
CA SER A 96 -1.70 -2.15 -27.73
C SER A 96 -1.42 -3.19 -26.66
N TYR A 97 -1.58 -2.85 -25.38
CA TYR A 97 -1.36 -3.79 -24.29
C TYR A 97 -2.40 -3.62 -23.19
N GLU A 98 -2.61 -4.68 -22.42
CA GLU A 98 -3.56 -4.74 -21.31
C GLU A 98 -2.93 -5.54 -20.15
N PHE A 99 -3.15 -5.07 -18.92
CA PHE A 99 -2.82 -5.83 -17.73
C PHE A 99 -3.93 -6.82 -17.39
N LYS A 100 -3.60 -8.10 -17.23
CA LYS A 100 -4.55 -9.10 -16.73
C LYS A 100 -4.55 -9.09 -15.22
N ASP A 101 -5.33 -8.18 -14.64
CA ASP A 101 -5.45 -8.04 -13.18
C ASP A 101 -6.00 -9.32 -12.52
N SER A 102 -6.91 -10.03 -13.20
CA SER A 102 -7.48 -11.28 -12.69
C SER A 102 -6.48 -12.43 -12.54
N GLU A 103 -5.40 -12.41 -13.33
CA GLU A 103 -4.34 -13.44 -13.28
C GLU A 103 -3.15 -12.98 -12.46
N SER A 104 -2.98 -11.67 -12.32
CA SER A 104 -1.90 -11.06 -11.55
C SER A 104 -2.16 -11.26 -10.07
N HIS A 105 -1.19 -11.81 -9.35
CA HIS A 105 -1.36 -12.14 -7.93
C HIS A 105 -0.04 -12.09 -7.17
N PHE A 106 -0.15 -12.01 -5.85
CA PHE A 106 0.98 -12.14 -4.93
C PHE A 106 1.16 -13.59 -4.50
N SER A 107 2.37 -14.12 -4.65
CA SER A 107 2.77 -15.43 -4.12
C SER A 107 3.48 -15.24 -2.78
N ALA A 108 2.78 -15.53 -1.68
CA ALA A 108 3.33 -15.41 -0.34
C ALA A 108 4.47 -16.39 -0.06
N ALA A 109 4.48 -17.56 -0.72
CA ALA A 109 5.54 -18.56 -0.55
C ALA A 109 6.89 -18.09 -1.13
N GLU A 110 6.86 -17.30 -2.21
CA GLU A 110 8.06 -16.80 -2.90
C GLU A 110 8.33 -15.32 -2.61
N GLU A 111 7.41 -14.64 -1.91
CA GLU A 111 7.38 -13.17 -1.75
C GLU A 111 7.50 -12.41 -3.07
N LEU A 112 6.85 -12.93 -4.12
CA LEU A 112 6.87 -12.38 -5.48
C LEU A 112 5.47 -11.92 -5.90
N TYR A 113 5.40 -10.74 -6.52
CA TYR A 113 4.25 -10.34 -7.32
C TYR A 113 4.42 -10.84 -8.74
N ARG A 114 3.43 -11.58 -9.24
CA ARG A 114 3.37 -12.02 -10.63
C ARG A 114 2.38 -11.12 -11.36
N VAL A 115 2.87 -10.42 -12.38
CA VAL A 115 2.10 -9.50 -13.21
C VAL A 115 2.06 -10.05 -14.63
N PHE A 116 0.85 -10.13 -15.18
CA PHE A 116 0.60 -10.60 -16.54
C PHE A 116 0.21 -9.42 -17.44
N ILE A 117 0.94 -9.25 -18.55
CA ILE A 117 0.69 -8.19 -19.53
C ILE A 117 0.51 -8.85 -20.88
N GLU A 118 -0.67 -8.71 -21.47
CA GLU A 118 -0.90 -9.12 -22.85
C GLU A 118 -0.70 -7.92 -23.78
N TYR A 119 -0.07 -8.14 -24.93
CA TYR A 119 0.06 -7.10 -25.94
C TYR A 119 -0.06 -7.66 -27.35
N GLU A 120 -0.61 -6.84 -28.22
CA GLU A 120 -0.73 -7.12 -29.65
C GLU A 120 0.06 -6.08 -30.44
N THR A 121 0.82 -6.55 -31.43
CA THR A 121 1.49 -5.65 -32.37
C THR A 121 0.48 -5.12 -33.37
N LEU A 122 0.53 -3.82 -33.65
CA LEU A 122 -0.37 -3.21 -34.64
C LEU A 122 -0.06 -3.70 -36.06
N TRP A 123 -1.07 -3.65 -36.94
CA TRP A 123 -0.94 -4.07 -38.33
C TRP A 123 0.14 -3.26 -39.06
N GLU A 124 1.15 -3.93 -39.60
CA GLU A 124 2.13 -3.37 -40.50
C GLU A 124 2.01 -4.00 -41.89
N PRO A 125 2.33 -3.29 -42.98
CA PRO A 125 2.17 -3.80 -44.35
C PRO A 125 2.85 -5.14 -44.62
N ASN A 126 3.90 -5.48 -43.87
CA ASN A 126 4.70 -6.70 -44.02
C ASN A 126 4.63 -7.64 -42.81
N SER A 127 3.88 -7.30 -41.76
CA SER A 127 3.80 -8.09 -40.52
C SER A 127 2.36 -8.10 -40.02
N PRO A 128 1.63 -9.24 -40.11
CA PRO A 128 0.32 -9.34 -39.51
C PRO A 128 0.42 -9.17 -37.98
N PRO A 129 -0.67 -8.71 -37.32
CA PRO A 129 -0.71 -8.54 -35.88
C PRO A 129 -0.42 -9.87 -35.19
N LYS A 130 0.42 -9.82 -34.15
CA LYS A 130 0.79 -10.95 -33.30
C LYS A 130 0.50 -10.61 -31.86
N GLY A 131 -0.13 -11.54 -31.15
CA GLY A 131 -0.34 -11.47 -29.71
C GLY A 131 0.84 -12.07 -28.95
N PHE A 132 1.17 -11.45 -27.83
CA PHE A 132 2.15 -11.94 -26.87
C PHE A 132 1.64 -11.73 -25.44
N SER A 133 2.04 -12.61 -24.54
CA SER A 133 1.82 -12.50 -23.11
C SER A 133 3.16 -12.39 -22.38
N VAL A 134 3.28 -11.43 -21.48
CA VAL A 134 4.46 -11.16 -20.68
C VAL A 134 4.16 -11.53 -19.24
N VAL A 135 5.00 -12.40 -18.68
CA VAL A 135 4.98 -12.74 -17.26
C VAL A 135 6.16 -12.04 -16.60
N CYS A 136 5.84 -11.08 -15.73
CA CYS A 136 6.82 -10.30 -14.97
C CYS A 136 6.70 -10.65 -13.49
N GLU A 137 7.78 -11.15 -12.89
CA GLU A 137 7.84 -11.49 -11.47
C GLU A 137 8.69 -10.44 -10.74
N VAL A 138 8.10 -9.72 -9.79
CA VAL A 138 8.73 -8.66 -9.00
C VAL A 138 8.85 -9.11 -7.55
N SER A 139 10.05 -8.99 -6.99
CA SER A 139 10.28 -9.28 -5.57
C SER A 139 9.68 -8.20 -4.68
N ALA A 140 8.84 -8.62 -3.73
CA ALA A 140 8.24 -7.70 -2.78
C ALA A 140 9.27 -7.08 -1.82
N VAL A 141 10.38 -7.77 -1.56
CA VAL A 141 11.43 -7.31 -0.64
C VAL A 141 12.40 -6.34 -1.28
N THR A 142 12.81 -6.61 -2.53
CA THR A 142 13.88 -5.86 -3.20
C THR A 142 13.36 -4.84 -4.20
N ARG A 143 12.07 -4.87 -4.54
CA ARG A 143 11.44 -4.09 -5.63
C ARG A 143 12.10 -4.30 -6.99
N ALA A 144 12.83 -5.40 -7.15
CA ALA A 144 13.51 -5.74 -8.39
C ALA A 144 12.75 -6.83 -9.13
N ILE A 145 12.87 -6.81 -10.45
CA ILE A 145 12.27 -7.83 -11.33
C ILE A 145 13.14 -9.08 -11.23
N ALA A 146 12.61 -10.10 -10.57
CA ALA A 146 13.25 -11.40 -10.40
C ALA A 146 13.23 -12.20 -11.71
N SER A 147 12.12 -12.11 -12.46
CA SER A 147 11.94 -12.86 -13.71
C SER A 147 11.12 -12.05 -14.72
N TYR A 148 11.43 -12.20 -16.00
CA TYR A 148 10.70 -11.54 -17.08
C TYR A 148 10.69 -12.45 -18.30
N LYS A 149 9.51 -12.93 -18.69
CA LYS A 149 9.33 -13.87 -19.81
C LYS A 149 8.29 -13.32 -20.77
N VAL A 150 8.56 -13.46 -22.06
CA VAL A 150 7.62 -13.11 -23.13
C VAL A 150 7.26 -14.40 -23.85
N LEU A 151 5.97 -14.67 -23.94
CA LEU A 151 5.37 -15.86 -24.54
C LEU A 151 4.50 -15.43 -25.72
N PRO A 152 4.52 -16.13 -26.86
CA PRO A 152 3.53 -15.91 -27.91
C PRO A 152 2.14 -16.37 -27.44
N LEU A 153 1.09 -15.61 -27.79
CA LEU A 153 -0.32 -16.00 -27.62
C LEU A 153 -0.77 -16.90 -28.78
#